data_AF-A0A1S9D053-F1
#
_entry.id   AF-A0A1S9D053-F1
#
_cell.length_a   1.000
_cell.length_b   1.000
_cell.length_c   1.000
_cell.angle_alpha   90.00
_cell.angle_beta   90.00
_cell.angle_gamma   90.00
#
_symmetry.space_group_name_H-M   'P 1'
#
loop_
_entity.id
_entity.type
_entity.pdbx_description
1 polymer ?
#
loop_
_entity_poly.entity_id
_entity_poly.type
_entity_poly.pdbx_seq_one_letter_code
_entity_poly.pdbx_strand_id
1 'polypeptide(L)'
;MPITQRLKDKVDEINHALAQNKALGKAVRFQHQHLPLPLPLFDMLFRTRVGSKLLYSYGRHVYHAGYESRRSNEDFWTSREAIYHHLYMQRQVLWNIIELLKQEPEITSFLLRGDLAYLEIGFGLGRTSRAMMEEGLLRWRSYYAMEPNAHLCDYVRRRFGERLGMTFEVHPGRIQDLLTSALRFDVFLVTGGVLMYCPEATLEAFFASLPQHGCRYLLILREGSPAGDFERKMDKTAHTSATQYDFRSRLAASYPQARFITHVGSDGLYDYFCMMAD
;
A
#
# COMPACT_ATOMS: atom_id res chain seq x y z
N MET A 1 -6.91 -30.20 17.02
CA MET A 1 -6.15 -29.08 16.42
C MET A 1 -4.72 -29.54 16.11
N PRO A 2 -4.22 -29.38 14.87
CA PRO A 2 -2.88 -29.84 14.48
C PRO A 2 -1.77 -29.16 15.29
N ILE A 3 -0.64 -29.85 15.52
CA ILE A 3 0.53 -29.34 16.27
C ILE A 3 1.03 -28.01 15.68
N THR A 4 1.03 -27.88 14.36
CA THR A 4 1.44 -26.67 13.63
C THR A 4 0.54 -25.46 13.94
N GLN A 5 -0.76 -25.68 14.14
CA GLN A 5 -1.70 -24.62 14.47
C GLN A 5 -1.51 -24.15 15.92
N ARG A 6 -1.32 -25.08 16.87
CA ARG A 6 -0.99 -24.73 18.27
C ARG A 6 0.27 -23.89 18.40
N LEU A 7 1.33 -24.25 17.66
CA LEU A 7 2.57 -23.47 17.62
C LEU A 7 2.34 -22.10 16.99
N LYS A 8 1.52 -22.02 15.94
CA LYS A 8 1.18 -20.75 15.31
C LYS A 8 0.51 -19.81 16.31
N ASP A 9 -0.53 -20.29 16.98
CA ASP A 9 -1.32 -19.50 17.94
C ASP A 9 -0.45 -19.04 19.11
N LYS A 10 0.43 -19.92 19.62
CA LYS A 10 1.30 -19.56 20.76
C LYS A 10 2.32 -18.48 20.40
N VAL A 11 2.89 -18.52 19.19
CA VAL A 11 3.80 -17.46 18.73
C VAL A 11 3.04 -16.14 18.55
N ASP A 12 1.79 -16.19 18.09
CA ASP A 12 0.96 -14.98 17.91
C ASP A 12 0.60 -14.35 19.26
N GLU A 13 0.28 -15.17 20.27
CA GLU A 13 0.05 -14.76 21.67
C GLU A 13 1.30 -14.10 22.27
N ILE A 14 2.47 -14.74 22.13
CA ILE A 14 3.76 -14.19 22.63
C ILE A 14 4.04 -12.86 21.97
N ASN A 15 3.89 -12.76 20.64
CA ASN A 15 4.09 -11.50 19.93
C ASN A 15 3.15 -10.41 20.38
N HIS A 16 1.88 -10.73 20.67
CA HIS A 16 0.91 -9.78 21.18
C HIS A 16 1.33 -9.24 22.56
N ALA A 17 1.73 -10.13 23.48
CA ALA A 17 2.22 -9.75 24.79
C ALA A 17 3.49 -8.89 24.71
N LEU A 18 4.46 -9.26 23.86
CA LEU A 18 5.69 -8.48 23.65
C LEU A 18 5.42 -7.13 22.99
N ALA A 19 4.48 -7.07 22.04
CA ALA A 19 4.08 -5.82 21.40
C ALA A 19 3.42 -4.82 22.38
N GLN A 20 2.81 -5.30 23.46
CA GLN A 20 2.21 -4.47 24.51
C GLN A 20 3.18 -4.18 25.67
N ASN A 21 4.35 -4.82 25.70
CA ASN A 21 5.31 -4.67 26.77
C ASN A 21 6.02 -3.30 26.69
N LYS A 22 5.68 -2.41 27.64
CA LYS A 22 6.22 -1.04 27.71
C LYS A 22 7.73 -1.00 27.97
N ALA A 23 8.28 -1.92 28.77
CA ALA A 23 9.71 -1.95 29.07
C ALA A 23 10.52 -2.34 27.82
N LEU A 24 10.04 -3.36 27.10
CA LEU A 24 10.61 -3.74 25.81
C LEU A 24 10.51 -2.58 24.81
N GLY A 25 9.35 -1.92 24.71
CA GLY A 25 9.17 -0.77 23.83
C GLY A 25 10.14 0.37 24.13
N LYS A 26 10.39 0.69 25.40
CA LYS A 26 11.40 1.69 25.81
C LYS A 26 12.82 1.28 25.40
N ALA A 27 13.20 0.03 25.62
CA ALA A 27 14.52 -0.48 25.26
C ALA A 27 14.75 -0.44 23.73
N VAL A 28 13.75 -0.87 22.95
CA VAL A 28 13.80 -0.83 21.48
C VAL A 28 13.85 0.62 20.98
N ARG A 29 13.06 1.53 21.55
CA ARG A 29 13.11 2.96 21.21
C ARG A 29 14.50 3.55 21.44
N PHE A 30 15.08 3.31 22.62
CA PHE A 30 16.44 3.77 22.93
C PHE A 30 17.46 3.21 21.94
N GLN A 31 17.42 1.90 21.67
CA GLN A 31 18.31 1.27 20.69
C GLN A 31 18.12 1.87 19.29
N HIS A 32 16.90 2.07 18.83
CA HIS A 32 16.64 2.60 17.49
C HIS A 32 17.08 4.06 17.34
N GLN A 33 16.98 4.87 18.39
CA GLN A 33 17.39 6.27 18.37
C GLN A 33 18.92 6.44 18.38
N HIS A 34 19.65 5.59 19.11
CA HIS A 34 21.11 5.73 19.26
C HIS A 34 21.92 4.81 18.35
N LEU A 35 21.36 3.66 17.97
CA LEU A 35 22.03 2.61 17.22
C LEU A 35 21.06 1.91 16.27
N PRO A 36 20.38 2.62 15.34
CA PRO A 36 19.42 2.01 14.45
C PRO A 36 20.08 0.88 13.65
N LEU A 37 19.39 -0.27 13.54
CA LEU A 37 19.89 -1.36 12.70
C LEU A 37 20.00 -0.87 11.25
N PRO A 38 21.12 -1.10 10.55
CA PRO A 38 21.24 -0.73 9.14
C PRO A 38 20.11 -1.34 8.30
N LEU A 39 19.56 -0.58 7.35
CA LEU A 39 18.44 -1.04 6.50
C LEU A 39 18.67 -2.41 5.83
N PRO A 40 19.87 -2.76 5.30
CA PRO A 40 20.09 -4.09 4.75
C PRO A 40 19.98 -5.22 5.79
N LEU A 41 20.48 -4.98 7.00
CA LEU A 41 20.37 -5.95 8.10
C LEU A 41 18.92 -6.10 8.55
N PHE A 42 18.21 -4.97 8.72
CA PHE A 42 16.80 -4.99 9.08
C PHE A 42 15.96 -5.71 8.01
N ASP A 43 16.19 -5.44 6.73
CA ASP A 43 15.54 -6.16 5.64
C ASP A 43 15.81 -7.66 5.71
N MET A 44 17.06 -8.08 5.87
CA MET A 44 17.43 -9.50 5.98
C MET A 44 16.64 -10.21 7.10
N LEU A 45 16.51 -9.57 8.27
CA LEU A 45 15.75 -10.10 9.40
C LEU A 45 14.26 -10.29 9.09
N PHE A 46 13.64 -9.35 8.37
CA PHE A 46 12.19 -9.35 8.11
C PHE A 46 11.79 -10.00 6.78
N ARG A 47 12.74 -10.30 5.88
CA ARG A 47 12.46 -10.89 4.56
C ARG A 47 11.98 -12.34 4.65
N THR A 48 12.39 -13.09 5.66
CA THR A 48 12.02 -14.52 5.81
C THR A 48 10.74 -14.71 6.61
N ARG A 49 10.03 -15.83 6.38
CA ARG A 49 8.79 -16.14 7.12
C ARG A 49 8.96 -16.28 8.62
N VAL A 50 10.04 -16.96 9.00
CA VAL A 50 10.40 -17.17 10.40
C VAL A 50 10.80 -15.85 11.02
N GLY A 51 11.67 -15.08 10.36
CA GLY A 51 12.15 -13.80 10.83
C GLY A 51 11.04 -12.77 11.07
N SER A 52 10.17 -12.50 10.08
CA SER A 52 9.07 -11.53 10.31
C SER A 52 8.12 -11.98 11.41
N LYS A 53 7.96 -13.29 11.63
CA LYS A 53 7.08 -13.79 12.69
C LYS A 53 7.71 -13.64 14.07
N LEU A 54 8.97 -14.05 14.23
CA LEU A 54 9.65 -13.98 15.53
C LEU A 54 9.97 -12.54 15.96
N LEU A 55 10.24 -11.66 15.00
CA LEU A 55 10.66 -10.28 15.25
C LEU A 55 9.51 -9.26 15.08
N TYR A 56 8.26 -9.72 14.95
CA TYR A 56 7.11 -8.85 14.73
C TYR A 56 6.99 -7.76 15.80
N SER A 57 7.12 -8.14 17.08
CA SER A 57 7.06 -7.20 18.21
C SER A 57 8.17 -6.14 18.13
N TYR A 58 9.40 -6.52 17.75
CA TYR A 58 10.51 -5.59 17.56
C TYR A 58 10.22 -4.58 16.43
N GLY A 59 9.80 -5.07 15.25
CA GLY A 59 9.45 -4.20 14.13
C GLY A 59 8.32 -3.23 14.46
N ARG A 60 7.31 -3.69 15.19
CA ARG A 60 6.22 -2.85 15.69
C ARG A 60 6.73 -1.76 16.64
N HIS A 61 7.59 -2.09 17.60
CA HIS A 61 8.16 -1.08 18.51
C HIS A 61 9.04 -0.05 17.80
N VAL A 62 9.81 -0.47 16.80
CA VAL A 62 10.57 0.45 15.93
C VAL A 62 9.63 1.42 15.20
N TYR A 63 8.54 0.90 14.61
CA TYR A 63 7.51 1.73 13.99
C TYR A 63 6.89 2.72 14.95
N HIS A 64 6.39 2.27 16.11
CA HIS A 64 5.78 3.15 17.10
C HIS A 64 6.75 4.23 17.59
N ALA A 65 8.01 3.86 17.86
CA ALA A 65 9.04 4.80 18.28
C ALA A 65 9.28 5.91 17.23
N GLY A 66 9.29 5.56 15.94
CA GLY A 66 9.40 6.52 14.86
C GLY A 66 8.13 7.36 14.70
N TYR A 67 6.97 6.71 14.61
CA TYR A 67 5.68 7.33 14.32
C TYR A 67 5.23 8.31 15.42
N GLU A 68 5.26 7.88 16.70
CA GLU A 68 4.82 8.69 17.84
C GLU A 68 5.73 9.90 18.13
N SER A 69 6.93 9.93 17.52
CA SER A 69 7.87 11.05 17.67
C SER A 69 7.61 12.21 16.68
N ARG A 70 6.71 12.03 15.71
CA ARG A 70 6.47 12.99 14.63
C ARG A 70 5.27 13.90 14.94
N ARG A 71 5.26 15.08 14.32
CA ARG A 71 4.19 16.08 14.49
C ARG A 71 3.01 15.81 13.56
N SER A 72 3.27 15.24 12.39
CA SER A 72 2.25 14.86 11.41
C SER A 72 2.51 13.44 10.85
N ASN A 73 1.48 12.83 10.26
CA ASN A 73 1.64 11.57 9.52
C ASN A 73 2.58 11.74 8.33
N GLU A 74 2.48 12.88 7.64
CA GLU A 74 3.29 13.18 6.47
C GLU A 74 4.78 13.24 6.82
N ASP A 75 5.13 13.84 7.97
CA ASP A 75 6.50 13.88 8.49
C ASP A 75 7.05 12.47 8.70
N PHE A 76 6.21 11.53 9.15
CA PHE A 76 6.63 10.14 9.28
C PHE A 76 6.79 9.48 7.91
N TRP A 77 5.73 9.48 7.10
CA TRP A 77 5.69 8.70 5.86
C TRP A 77 6.69 9.16 4.81
N THR A 78 7.11 10.42 4.83
CA THR A 78 8.16 10.96 3.94
C THR A 78 9.58 10.82 4.51
N SER A 79 9.72 10.37 5.76
CA SER A 79 11.03 10.21 6.41
C SER A 79 11.74 8.91 6.03
N ARG A 80 13.07 8.88 6.22
CA ARG A 80 13.87 7.67 6.06
C ARG A 80 13.41 6.54 6.99
N GLU A 81 12.90 6.88 8.17
CA GLU A 81 12.41 5.93 9.17
C GLU A 81 11.19 5.13 8.67
N ALA A 82 10.38 5.67 7.78
CA ALA A 82 9.25 4.95 7.18
C ALA A 82 9.69 3.68 6.43
N ILE A 83 10.94 3.63 5.93
CA ILE A 83 11.46 2.44 5.24
C ILE A 83 11.44 1.23 6.20
N TYR A 84 11.74 1.42 7.48
CA TYR A 84 11.64 0.34 8.48
C TYR A 84 10.21 -0.18 8.58
N HIS A 85 9.21 0.70 8.48
CA HIS A 85 7.80 0.30 8.45
C HIS A 85 7.53 -0.67 7.30
N HIS A 86 7.88 -0.27 6.08
CA HIS A 86 7.64 -1.11 4.92
C HIS A 86 8.42 -2.44 4.99
N LEU A 87 9.65 -2.44 5.53
CA LEU A 87 10.46 -3.64 5.67
C LEU A 87 9.88 -4.63 6.70
N TYR A 88 9.40 -4.18 7.85
CA TYR A 88 8.80 -5.10 8.82
C TYR A 88 7.44 -5.63 8.35
N MET A 89 6.72 -4.83 7.55
CA MET A 89 5.42 -5.18 6.97
C MET A 89 5.52 -5.88 5.61
N GLN A 90 6.72 -6.17 5.11
CA GLN A 90 6.92 -6.60 3.71
C GLN A 90 6.21 -7.90 3.33
N ARG A 91 5.80 -8.71 4.32
CA ARG A 91 5.09 -9.98 4.11
C ARG A 91 3.57 -9.89 4.37
N GLN A 92 3.06 -8.71 4.72
CA GLN A 92 1.62 -8.46 4.79
C GLN A 92 1.06 -8.14 3.40
N VAL A 93 1.10 -9.14 2.53
CA VAL A 93 0.48 -9.09 1.20
C VAL A 93 -1.04 -9.17 1.37
N LEU A 94 -1.76 -8.42 0.54
CA LEU A 94 -3.23 -8.42 0.52
C LEU A 94 -3.77 -9.64 -0.26
N TRP A 95 -3.58 -10.84 0.29
CA TRP A 95 -3.97 -12.10 -0.35
C TRP A 95 -5.47 -12.18 -0.64
N ASN A 96 -6.31 -11.56 0.19
CA ASN A 96 -7.75 -11.49 -0.05
C ASN A 96 -8.07 -10.84 -1.41
N ILE A 97 -7.31 -9.82 -1.82
CA ILE A 97 -7.50 -9.17 -3.12
C ILE A 97 -7.03 -10.05 -4.27
N ILE A 98 -5.92 -10.75 -4.08
CA ILE A 98 -5.41 -11.71 -5.08
C ILE A 98 -6.45 -12.80 -5.33
N GLU A 99 -7.04 -13.35 -4.27
CA GLU A 99 -8.09 -14.36 -4.40
C GLU A 99 -9.39 -13.80 -5.00
N LEU A 100 -9.76 -12.56 -4.67
CA LEU A 100 -10.89 -11.87 -5.30
C LEU A 100 -10.67 -11.68 -6.81
N LEU A 101 -9.48 -11.20 -7.21
CA LEU A 101 -9.12 -11.04 -8.63
C LEU A 101 -9.21 -12.36 -9.40
N LYS A 102 -8.74 -13.47 -8.80
CA LYS A 102 -8.86 -14.82 -9.38
C LYS A 102 -10.31 -15.24 -9.63
N GLN A 103 -11.28 -14.69 -8.88
CA GLN A 103 -12.71 -14.96 -9.04
C GLN A 103 -13.38 -14.06 -10.08
N GLU A 104 -12.66 -13.09 -10.64
CA GLU A 104 -13.15 -12.15 -11.66
C GLU A 104 -12.39 -12.35 -12.98
N PRO A 105 -12.78 -13.35 -13.81
CA PRO A 105 -12.04 -13.71 -15.03
C PRO A 105 -11.92 -12.57 -16.04
N GLU A 106 -12.91 -11.69 -16.11
CA GLU A 106 -12.89 -10.52 -17.01
C GLU A 106 -11.78 -9.55 -16.62
N ILE A 107 -11.66 -9.23 -15.32
CA ILE A 107 -10.60 -8.37 -14.79
C ILE A 107 -9.24 -9.06 -14.95
N THR A 108 -9.13 -10.34 -14.58
CA THR A 108 -7.86 -11.06 -14.68
C THR A 108 -7.39 -11.18 -16.13
N SER A 109 -8.28 -11.51 -17.06
CA SER A 109 -7.95 -11.57 -18.49
C SER A 109 -7.48 -10.23 -19.03
N PHE A 110 -8.09 -9.14 -18.56
CA PHE A 110 -7.67 -7.78 -18.87
C PHE A 110 -6.25 -7.49 -18.36
N LEU A 111 -5.97 -7.72 -17.07
CA LEU A 111 -4.68 -7.45 -16.44
C LEU A 111 -3.53 -8.29 -17.02
N LEU A 112 -3.86 -9.36 -17.75
CA LEU A 112 -2.89 -10.26 -18.38
C LEU A 112 -2.58 -9.95 -19.85
N ARG A 113 -3.22 -8.95 -20.46
CA ARG A 113 -2.92 -8.54 -21.85
C ARG A 113 -1.45 -8.14 -22.05
N GLY A 114 -0.81 -7.59 -21.01
CA GLY A 114 0.64 -7.33 -20.97
C GLY A 114 1.14 -6.18 -21.85
N ASP A 115 0.26 -5.53 -22.60
CA ASP A 115 0.53 -4.35 -23.43
C ASP A 115 0.23 -3.03 -22.70
N LEU A 116 -0.32 -3.12 -21.49
CA LEU A 116 -0.80 -2.00 -20.68
C LEU A 116 0.34 -1.28 -19.95
N ALA A 117 0.18 0.03 -19.78
CA ALA A 117 0.96 0.87 -18.88
C ALA A 117 0.22 1.07 -17.54
N TYR A 118 0.89 0.76 -16.43
CA TYR A 118 0.36 0.87 -15.08
C TYR A 118 0.96 2.05 -14.34
N LEU A 119 0.15 2.74 -13.56
CA LEU A 119 0.58 3.70 -12.54
C LEU A 119 0.12 3.22 -11.16
N GLU A 120 1.05 2.93 -10.25
CA GLU A 120 0.76 2.65 -8.83
C GLU A 120 1.19 3.83 -7.95
N ILE A 121 0.28 4.36 -7.13
CA ILE A 121 0.61 5.40 -6.13
C ILE A 121 0.63 4.80 -4.72
N GLY A 122 1.61 5.21 -3.93
CA GLY A 122 1.82 4.68 -2.57
C GLY A 122 2.28 3.23 -2.57
N PHE A 123 3.08 2.87 -3.59
CA PHE A 123 3.49 1.48 -3.84
C PHE A 123 4.31 0.89 -2.69
N GLY A 124 4.96 1.73 -1.86
CA GLY A 124 5.81 1.32 -0.76
C GLY A 124 7.02 0.48 -1.19
N LEU A 125 6.91 -0.85 -1.07
CA LEU A 125 7.90 -1.82 -1.56
C LEU A 125 7.36 -2.71 -2.70
N GLY A 126 6.18 -2.37 -3.24
CA GLY A 126 5.52 -3.12 -4.31
C GLY A 126 5.08 -4.52 -3.90
N ARG A 127 4.84 -4.78 -2.62
CA ARG A 127 4.60 -6.14 -2.09
C ARG A 127 3.37 -6.81 -2.71
N THR A 128 2.28 -6.06 -2.89
CA THR A 128 1.02 -6.58 -3.43
C THR A 128 1.14 -6.76 -4.94
N SER A 129 1.66 -5.75 -5.65
CA SER A 129 1.93 -5.81 -7.08
C SER A 129 2.88 -6.95 -7.46
N ARG A 130 3.96 -7.14 -6.70
CA ARG A 130 4.87 -8.28 -6.87
C ARG A 130 4.19 -9.62 -6.62
N ALA A 131 3.33 -9.72 -5.60
CA ALA A 131 2.58 -10.96 -5.38
C ALA A 131 1.59 -11.23 -6.51
N MET A 132 0.90 -10.21 -7.04
CA MET A 132 0.03 -10.34 -8.22
C MET A 132 0.82 -10.82 -9.45
N MET A 133 2.06 -10.36 -9.63
CA MET A 133 2.97 -10.87 -10.67
C MET A 133 3.32 -12.35 -10.49
N GLU A 134 3.78 -12.70 -9.28
CA GLU A 134 4.23 -14.06 -8.94
C GLU A 134 3.09 -15.07 -9.09
N GLU A 135 1.86 -14.65 -8.79
CA GLU A 135 0.63 -15.44 -8.96
C GLU A 135 0.09 -15.43 -10.40
N GLY A 136 0.74 -14.73 -11.34
CA GLY A 136 0.33 -14.68 -12.73
C GLY A 136 -1.01 -13.97 -12.96
N LEU A 137 -1.29 -12.90 -12.20
CA LEU A 137 -2.50 -12.06 -12.31
C LEU A 137 -2.22 -10.68 -12.91
N LEU A 138 -0.95 -10.31 -13.08
CA LEU A 138 -0.55 -8.98 -13.52
C LEU A 138 0.62 -9.05 -14.51
N ARG A 139 0.46 -8.43 -15.68
CA ARG A 139 1.52 -8.21 -16.68
C ARG A 139 1.45 -6.79 -17.20
N TRP A 140 2.59 -6.20 -17.55
CA TRP A 140 2.65 -4.83 -18.10
C TRP A 140 3.68 -4.69 -19.20
N ARG A 141 3.44 -3.68 -20.05
CA ARG A 141 4.45 -3.08 -20.92
C ARG A 141 5.31 -2.13 -20.11
N SER A 142 4.69 -1.26 -19.32
CA SER A 142 5.35 -0.25 -18.48
C SER A 142 4.72 -0.18 -17.10
N TYR A 143 5.52 0.05 -16.06
CA TYR A 143 5.07 0.15 -14.69
C TYR A 143 5.69 1.36 -14.00
N TYR A 144 4.87 2.36 -13.72
CA TYR A 144 5.25 3.58 -13.02
C TYR A 144 4.82 3.46 -11.55
N ALA A 145 5.79 3.41 -10.64
CA ALA A 145 5.56 3.38 -9.20
C ALA A 145 5.87 4.76 -8.62
N MET A 146 4.87 5.42 -8.05
CA MET A 146 4.99 6.77 -7.50
C MET A 146 4.80 6.77 -5.97
N GLU A 147 5.69 7.47 -5.27
CA GLU A 147 5.70 7.51 -3.81
C GLU A 147 6.24 8.87 -3.31
N PRO A 148 5.59 9.55 -2.36
CA PRO A 148 6.11 10.83 -1.85
C PRO A 148 7.46 10.70 -1.11
N ASN A 149 7.78 9.52 -0.58
CA ASN A 149 9.02 9.27 0.14
C ASN A 149 10.21 9.02 -0.80
N ALA A 150 10.99 10.05 -1.08
CA ALA A 150 12.19 9.96 -1.90
C ALA A 150 13.23 8.94 -1.39
N HIS A 151 13.37 8.77 -0.07
CA HIS A 151 14.29 7.78 0.50
C HIS A 151 13.84 6.34 0.19
N LEU A 152 12.52 6.09 0.21
CA LEU A 152 11.96 4.81 -0.16
C LEU A 152 12.12 4.54 -1.65
N CYS A 153 11.87 5.54 -2.51
CA CYS A 153 12.13 5.44 -3.95
C CYS A 153 13.58 5.03 -4.23
N ASP A 154 14.55 5.70 -3.61
CA ASP A 154 15.96 5.40 -3.79
C ASP A 154 16.33 4.01 -3.28
N TYR A 155 15.77 3.59 -2.14
CA TYR A 155 15.95 2.25 -1.61
C TYR A 155 15.44 1.18 -2.59
N VAL A 156 14.24 1.37 -3.14
CA VAL A 156 13.61 0.45 -4.10
C VAL A 156 14.41 0.38 -5.40
N ARG A 157 14.79 1.53 -5.97
CA ARG A 157 15.61 1.58 -7.20
C ARG A 157 16.91 0.81 -7.03
N ARG A 158 17.64 1.01 -5.93
CA ARG A 158 18.90 0.29 -5.66
C ARG A 158 18.69 -1.21 -5.45
N ARG A 159 17.59 -1.60 -4.80
CA ARG A 159 17.31 -3.00 -4.47
C ARG A 159 16.78 -3.80 -5.65
N PHE A 160 15.96 -3.17 -6.48
CA PHE A 160 15.14 -3.86 -7.48
C PHE A 160 15.40 -3.40 -8.92
N GLY A 161 16.14 -2.32 -9.15
CA GLY A 161 16.38 -1.74 -10.47
C GLY A 161 16.99 -2.71 -11.48
N GLU A 162 17.84 -3.65 -11.05
CA GLU A 162 18.42 -4.67 -11.93
C GLU A 162 17.54 -5.93 -12.06
N ARG A 163 16.61 -6.17 -11.12
CA ARG A 163 15.80 -7.40 -11.07
C ARG A 163 14.40 -7.25 -11.70
N LEU A 164 13.91 -6.02 -11.87
CA LEU A 164 12.53 -5.75 -12.32
C LEU A 164 12.40 -5.43 -13.82
N GLY A 165 13.48 -5.56 -14.60
CA GLY A 165 13.45 -5.33 -16.05
C GLY A 165 13.34 -3.85 -16.43
N MET A 166 13.57 -3.56 -17.71
CA MET A 166 13.80 -2.20 -18.23
C MET A 166 12.58 -1.25 -18.23
N THR A 167 11.40 -1.69 -17.81
CA THR A 167 10.15 -0.90 -17.91
C THR A 167 9.48 -0.61 -16.57
N PHE A 168 10.16 -0.90 -15.46
CA PHE A 168 9.75 -0.51 -14.11
C PHE A 168 10.45 0.77 -13.69
N GLU A 169 9.68 1.85 -13.50
CA GLU A 169 10.19 3.14 -13.09
C GLU A 169 9.62 3.52 -11.73
N VAL A 170 10.48 3.99 -10.83
CA VAL A 170 10.07 4.50 -9.53
C VAL A 170 10.30 6.00 -9.53
N HIS A 171 9.32 6.79 -9.11
CA HIS A 171 9.37 8.26 -9.10
C HIS A 171 8.96 8.82 -7.74
N PRO A 172 9.74 9.73 -7.13
CA PRO A 172 9.24 10.50 -6.00
C PRO A 172 8.13 11.43 -6.51
N GLY A 173 6.97 11.41 -5.87
CA GLY A 173 5.85 12.25 -6.28
C GLY A 173 4.56 11.97 -5.54
N ARG A 174 3.59 12.86 -5.73
CA ARG A 174 2.23 12.79 -5.20
C ARG A 174 1.20 12.81 -6.32
N ILE A 175 -0.04 12.56 -5.94
CA ILE A 175 -1.20 12.68 -6.83
C ILE A 175 -1.28 14.08 -7.47
N GLN A 176 -0.95 15.12 -6.73
CA GLN A 176 -0.94 16.50 -7.23
C GLN A 176 -0.02 16.68 -8.44
N ASP A 177 1.12 15.98 -8.46
CA ASP A 177 2.10 16.08 -9.55
C ASP A 177 1.57 15.52 -10.87
N LEU A 178 0.56 14.65 -10.80
CA LEU A 178 -0.09 14.07 -11.97
C LEU A 178 -1.04 15.06 -12.65
N LEU A 179 -1.63 16.00 -11.91
CA LEU A 179 -2.59 16.98 -12.45
C LEU A 179 -2.00 17.83 -13.58
N THR A 180 -0.68 18.01 -13.59
CA THR A 180 0.05 18.77 -14.61
C THR A 180 1.00 17.89 -15.44
N SER A 181 0.95 16.57 -15.25
CA SER A 181 1.86 15.64 -15.90
C SER A 181 1.39 15.26 -17.30
N ALA A 182 2.35 15.05 -18.21
CA ALA A 182 2.09 14.46 -19.52
C ALA A 182 2.12 12.92 -19.50
N LEU A 183 2.28 12.29 -18.32
CA LEU A 183 2.35 10.83 -18.18
C LEU A 183 1.07 10.18 -18.70
N ARG A 184 1.21 9.13 -19.51
CA ARG A 184 0.10 8.35 -20.07
C ARG A 184 0.13 6.94 -19.49
N PHE A 185 -1.01 6.46 -19.03
CA PHE A 185 -1.16 5.13 -18.44
C PHE A 185 -2.58 4.60 -18.69
N ASP A 186 -2.70 3.30 -18.85
CA ASP A 186 -3.97 2.62 -19.12
C ASP A 186 -4.69 2.23 -17.82
N VAL A 187 -3.91 1.94 -16.78
CA VAL A 187 -4.40 1.43 -15.49
C VAL A 187 -3.86 2.25 -14.33
N PHE A 188 -4.77 2.74 -13.49
CA PHE A 188 -4.46 3.31 -12.18
C PHE A 188 -4.61 2.26 -11.08
N LEU A 189 -3.59 2.12 -10.22
CA LEU A 189 -3.56 1.20 -9.10
C LEU A 189 -3.23 1.97 -7.81
N VAL A 190 -3.97 1.69 -6.74
CA VAL A 190 -3.65 2.19 -5.41
C VAL A 190 -4.07 1.16 -4.37
N THR A 191 -3.21 0.93 -3.38
CA THR A 191 -3.47 -0.11 -2.37
C THR A 191 -3.17 0.39 -0.97
N GLY A 192 -4.00 -0.02 -0.01
CA GLY A 192 -3.66 0.10 1.41
C GLY A 192 -3.85 1.47 2.02
N GLY A 193 -4.74 2.29 1.46
CA GLY A 193 -5.23 3.45 2.16
C GLY A 193 -4.42 4.73 1.97
N VAL A 194 -4.19 5.09 0.70
CA VAL A 194 -3.33 6.21 0.31
C VAL A 194 -4.17 7.46 0.02
N LEU A 195 -5.32 7.30 -0.62
CA LEU A 195 -6.19 8.38 -1.05
C LEU A 195 -6.94 9.06 0.11
N MET A 196 -7.09 8.40 1.26
CA MET A 196 -7.84 8.83 2.44
C MET A 196 -7.15 9.97 3.20
N TYR A 197 -5.88 10.21 2.86
CA TYR A 197 -5.10 11.34 3.35
C TYR A 197 -5.01 12.47 2.31
N CYS A 198 -5.57 12.28 1.12
CA CYS A 198 -5.58 13.29 0.07
C CYS A 198 -6.73 14.28 0.32
N PRO A 199 -6.52 15.60 0.22
CA PRO A 199 -7.61 16.57 0.27
C PRO A 199 -8.65 16.29 -0.81
N GLU A 200 -9.93 16.42 -0.47
CA GLU A 200 -11.06 16.14 -1.36
C GLU A 200 -10.94 16.84 -2.72
N ALA A 201 -10.68 18.16 -2.71
CA ALA A 201 -10.53 18.94 -3.95
C ALA A 201 -9.38 18.43 -4.84
N THR A 202 -8.30 17.91 -4.25
CA THR A 202 -7.22 17.28 -5.03
C THR A 202 -7.66 15.96 -5.62
N LEU A 203 -8.34 15.12 -4.83
CA LEU A 203 -8.83 13.82 -5.27
C LEU A 203 -9.82 13.97 -6.43
N GLU A 204 -10.75 14.92 -6.34
CA GLU A 204 -11.72 15.21 -7.39
C GLU A 204 -11.06 15.71 -8.67
N ALA A 205 -10.13 16.66 -8.56
CA ALA A 205 -9.35 17.12 -9.71
C ALA A 205 -8.57 15.99 -10.36
N PHE A 206 -8.00 15.08 -9.55
CA PHE A 206 -7.27 13.94 -10.05
C PHE A 206 -8.18 12.97 -10.81
N PHE A 207 -9.32 12.57 -10.23
CA PHE A 207 -10.26 11.69 -10.91
C PHE A 207 -10.79 12.28 -12.22
N ALA A 208 -11.05 13.59 -12.26
CA ALA A 208 -11.44 14.29 -13.48
C ALA A 208 -10.32 14.30 -14.55
N SER A 209 -9.05 14.27 -14.14
CA SER A 209 -7.90 14.24 -15.06
C SER A 209 -7.61 12.85 -15.65
N LEU A 210 -8.03 11.77 -15.00
CA LEU A 210 -7.67 10.39 -15.38
C LEU A 210 -7.95 10.05 -16.86
N PRO A 211 -9.09 10.43 -17.48
CA PRO A 211 -9.31 10.20 -18.90
C PRO A 211 -8.27 10.89 -19.80
N GLN A 212 -7.78 12.07 -19.40
CA GLN A 212 -6.75 12.81 -20.14
C GLN A 212 -5.38 12.13 -20.07
N HIS A 213 -5.14 11.30 -19.05
CA HIS A 213 -3.96 10.44 -18.97
C HIS A 213 -4.13 9.14 -19.79
N GLY A 214 -5.31 8.88 -20.36
CA GLY A 214 -5.63 7.63 -21.05
C GLY A 214 -6.05 6.50 -20.09
N CYS A 215 -6.32 6.80 -18.82
CA CYS A 215 -6.67 5.81 -17.82
C CYS A 215 -8.08 5.26 -18.09
N ARG A 216 -8.16 3.97 -18.39
CA ARG A 216 -9.41 3.27 -18.68
C ARG A 216 -9.87 2.37 -17.53
N TYR A 217 -8.94 1.99 -16.65
CA TYR A 217 -9.19 1.03 -15.58
C TYR A 217 -8.59 1.55 -14.27
N LEU A 218 -9.35 1.41 -13.19
CA LEU A 218 -8.90 1.78 -11.85
C LEU A 218 -9.07 0.60 -10.91
N LEU A 219 -8.00 0.32 -10.17
CA LEU A 219 -7.95 -0.67 -9.10
C LEU A 219 -7.64 0.08 -7.81
N ILE A 220 -8.66 0.31 -6.98
CA ILE A 220 -8.53 1.00 -5.68
C ILE A 220 -8.82 -0.03 -4.59
N LEU A 221 -7.80 -0.37 -3.82
CA LEU A 221 -7.78 -1.58 -2.99
C LEU A 221 -7.63 -1.25 -1.50
N ARG A 222 -8.50 -1.84 -0.67
CA ARG A 222 -8.62 -1.63 0.79
C ARG A 222 -8.77 -0.17 1.21
N GLU A 223 -9.63 0.56 0.52
CA GLU A 223 -9.87 1.98 0.75
C GLU A 223 -11.20 2.44 0.15
N GLY A 224 -11.89 3.36 0.83
CA GLY A 224 -13.13 4.01 0.38
C GLY A 224 -14.36 3.60 1.19
N SER A 225 -15.53 4.15 0.83
CA SER A 225 -16.83 3.90 1.48
C SER A 225 -17.99 3.83 0.47
N PRO A 226 -18.95 2.89 0.56
CA PRO A 226 -20.08 2.78 -0.36
C PRO A 226 -21.30 3.60 0.08
N ALA A 227 -21.27 4.12 1.30
CA ALA A 227 -22.42 4.74 1.97
C ALA A 227 -22.17 6.22 2.24
N GLY A 228 -21.43 6.88 1.33
CA GLY A 228 -20.95 8.23 1.48
C GLY A 228 -19.67 8.33 2.31
N ASP A 229 -19.10 9.53 2.35
CA ASP A 229 -17.84 9.78 3.04
C ASP A 229 -17.98 9.61 4.55
N PHE A 230 -16.93 9.08 5.18
CA PHE A 230 -16.82 9.13 6.63
C PHE A 230 -15.40 9.36 7.10
N GLU A 231 -15.27 10.10 8.19
CA GLU A 231 -13.99 10.27 8.87
C GLU A 231 -13.70 9.05 9.76
N ARG A 232 -12.62 8.35 9.44
CA ARG A 232 -12.04 7.34 10.31
C ARG A 232 -11.19 8.04 11.37
N LYS A 233 -11.69 8.08 12.60
CA LYS A 233 -10.89 8.47 13.76
C LYS A 233 -9.89 7.36 14.05
N MET A 234 -8.59 7.64 13.88
CA MET A 234 -7.54 6.71 14.26
C MET A 234 -7.30 6.80 15.77
N ASP A 235 -7.26 5.65 16.45
CA ASP A 235 -7.14 5.58 17.91
C ASP A 235 -5.83 6.22 18.43
N LYS A 236 -5.99 7.08 19.45
CA LYS A 236 -5.00 7.54 20.45
C LYS A 236 -3.67 8.19 19.99
N THR A 237 -3.41 8.31 18.70
CA THR A 237 -2.36 9.22 18.19
C THR A 237 -3.04 10.46 17.61
N ALA A 238 -3.03 11.54 18.39
CA ALA A 238 -3.98 12.66 18.36
C ALA A 238 -3.93 13.58 17.13
N HIS A 239 -3.39 13.16 15.97
CA HIS A 239 -2.99 14.13 14.94
C HIS A 239 -3.48 13.90 13.52
N THR A 240 -4.37 12.93 13.22
CA THR A 240 -4.94 12.83 11.86
C THR A 240 -6.31 12.17 11.82
N SER A 241 -7.28 12.86 11.22
CA SER A 241 -8.43 12.21 10.58
C SER A 241 -7.98 11.64 9.24
N ALA A 242 -8.56 10.51 8.84
CA ALA A 242 -8.46 10.00 7.49
C ALA A 242 -9.88 9.84 6.94
N THR A 243 -10.13 10.29 5.72
CA THR A 243 -11.48 10.26 5.14
C THR A 243 -11.62 9.07 4.22
N GLN A 244 -12.54 8.16 4.53
CA GLN A 244 -12.93 7.11 3.61
C GLN A 244 -13.94 7.70 2.63
N TYR A 245 -13.48 8.00 1.42
CA TYR A 245 -14.28 8.64 0.38
C TYR A 245 -15.19 7.63 -0.34
N ASP A 246 -16.38 8.08 -0.73
CA ASP A 246 -17.17 7.42 -1.75
C ASP A 246 -16.58 7.67 -3.14
N PHE A 247 -15.73 6.74 -3.56
CA PHE A 247 -15.13 6.77 -4.88
C PHE A 247 -16.13 6.49 -6.00
N ARG A 248 -17.20 5.73 -5.75
CA ARG A 248 -18.18 5.41 -6.80
C ARG A 248 -18.89 6.68 -7.25
N SER A 249 -19.39 7.46 -6.30
CA SER A 249 -20.08 8.72 -6.59
C SER A 249 -19.17 9.71 -7.31
N ARG A 250 -17.90 9.81 -6.90
CA ARG A 250 -16.91 10.70 -7.53
C ARG A 250 -16.48 10.27 -8.92
N LEU A 251 -16.26 8.97 -9.12
CA LEU A 251 -15.85 8.42 -10.40
C LEU A 251 -17.00 8.39 -11.41
N ALA A 252 -18.25 8.28 -10.99
CA ALA A 252 -19.41 8.23 -11.90
C ALA A 252 -19.48 9.43 -12.87
N ALA A 253 -19.01 10.61 -12.46
CA ALA A 253 -18.97 11.79 -13.33
C ALA A 253 -17.89 11.68 -14.43
N SER A 254 -16.72 11.11 -14.10
CA SER A 254 -15.59 10.97 -15.02
C SER A 254 -15.67 9.66 -15.83
N TYR A 255 -16.44 8.70 -15.34
CA TYR A 255 -16.59 7.33 -15.84
C TYR A 255 -18.08 6.92 -15.89
N PRO A 256 -18.94 7.60 -16.68
CA PRO A 256 -20.39 7.40 -16.65
C PRO A 256 -20.85 6.01 -17.12
N GLN A 257 -20.01 5.30 -17.87
CA GLN A 257 -20.26 3.94 -18.36
C GLN A 257 -19.44 2.88 -17.62
N ALA A 258 -18.79 3.25 -16.50
CA ALA A 258 -17.99 2.28 -15.78
C ALA A 258 -18.85 1.22 -15.08
N ARG A 259 -18.39 -0.01 -15.18
CA ARG A 259 -18.80 -1.09 -14.30
C ARG A 259 -18.01 -0.99 -13.00
N PHE A 260 -18.73 -0.87 -11.90
CA PHE A 260 -18.16 -0.89 -10.55
C PHE A 260 -18.36 -2.28 -9.94
N ILE A 261 -17.26 -2.93 -9.59
CA ILE A 261 -17.27 -4.16 -8.80
C ILE A 261 -16.73 -3.80 -7.41
N THR A 262 -17.57 -3.97 -6.40
CA THR A 262 -17.25 -3.61 -5.01
C THR A 262 -17.30 -4.85 -4.14
N HIS A 263 -16.22 -5.11 -3.40
CA HIS A 263 -16.19 -6.15 -2.39
C HIS A 263 -16.02 -5.53 -1.00
N VAL A 264 -16.81 -5.99 -0.03
CA VAL A 264 -16.75 -5.52 1.35
C VAL A 264 -15.91 -6.49 2.17
N GLY A 265 -14.74 -6.03 2.63
CA GLY A 265 -13.90 -6.79 3.55
C GLY A 265 -14.58 -7.00 4.91
N SER A 266 -14.16 -8.04 5.63
CA SER A 266 -14.64 -8.32 6.99
C SER A 266 -14.31 -7.21 8.01
N ASP A 267 -13.36 -6.34 7.68
CA ASP A 267 -12.98 -5.15 8.44
C ASP A 267 -13.77 -3.89 8.03
N GLY A 268 -14.76 -4.05 7.15
CA GLY A 268 -15.57 -2.96 6.60
C GLY A 268 -14.81 -2.05 5.64
N LEU A 269 -13.59 -2.42 5.21
CA LEU A 269 -12.87 -1.74 4.14
C LEU A 269 -13.26 -2.32 2.79
N TYR A 270 -13.24 -1.48 1.77
CA TYR A 270 -13.78 -1.81 0.47
C TYR A 270 -12.67 -1.99 -0.56
N ASP A 271 -12.85 -2.98 -1.43
CA ASP A 271 -12.07 -3.16 -2.64
C ASP A 271 -12.93 -2.70 -3.82
N TYR A 272 -12.47 -1.65 -4.52
CA TYR A 272 -13.14 -1.04 -5.67
C TYR A 272 -12.40 -1.38 -6.95
N PHE A 273 -13.15 -1.95 -7.89
CA PHE A 273 -12.71 -2.10 -9.26
C PHE A 273 -13.65 -1.27 -10.13
N CYS A 274 -13.08 -0.29 -10.82
CA CYS A 274 -13.78 0.52 -11.80
C CYS A 274 -13.21 0.19 -13.18
N MET A 275 -14.08 -0.28 -14.06
CA MET A 275 -13.72 -0.65 -15.42
C MET A 275 -14.60 0.15 -16.38
N MET A 276 -14.02 0.95 -17.27
CA MET A 276 -14.77 1.48 -18.41
C MET A 276 -15.28 0.33 -19.27
N ALA A 277 -16.55 0.38 -19.65
CA ALA A 277 -17.04 -0.46 -20.74
C ALA A 277 -16.30 -0.08 -22.02
N ASP A 278 -15.82 -1.10 -22.75
CA ASP A 278 -15.26 -0.95 -24.09
C ASP A 278 -16.38 -0.75 -25.13
#